data_AF-A0A4U7EWZ3-F1
#
_entry.id   AF-A0A4U7EWZ3-F1
#
_cell.length_a   1.000
_cell.length_b   1.000
_cell.length_c   1.000
_cell.angle_alpha   90.00
_cell.angle_beta   90.00
_cell.angle_gamma   90.00
#
_symmetry.space_group_name_H-M   'P 1'
#
loop_
_entity.id
_entity.type
_entity.pdbx_description
1 polymer ?
#
loop_
_entity_poly.entity_id
_entity_poly.type
_entity_poly.pdbx_seq_one_letter_code
_entity_poly.pdbx_strand_id
1 'polypeptide(L)'
;MARPATEDVSVDVLVDEVSDRVDADPASIRRRLDPVTDDGTVTAAAFESTVTDVSQILATAETRVDLVTRAREDATAAAADAPDLDVVEVRSRAFEARLGDLRAEVEALGDDLGAARADRESPTDVYHAAVDLHEVTTGAQDVVRVAHDLETELEAFEAWIASANRRHDGLVDEIEAAEESARSLAETVDALRAAEEPDAERRFDAGVQARVLDLVVADLRAEAADLRAWADRDGVAFPDGVDERLDELAAAVTASSEALADGPEPADRYAERLDALDEELSAVEPPVAWSRVDGAVAEARAALSTSATDGG
;
A
#
# COMPACT_ATOMS: atom_id res chain seq x y z
N MET A 1 -14.19 13.62 -45.62
CA MET A 1 -15.06 13.83 -44.45
C MET A 1 -15.12 12.51 -43.73
N ALA A 2 -14.51 12.43 -42.55
CA ALA A 2 -14.64 11.26 -41.68
C ALA A 2 -16.08 11.21 -41.17
N ARG A 3 -16.69 10.04 -41.21
CA ARG A 3 -18.01 9.78 -40.61
C ARG A 3 -17.83 9.77 -39.10
N PRO A 4 -18.68 10.44 -38.31
CA PRO A 4 -18.63 10.27 -36.85
C PRO A 4 -18.85 8.79 -36.51
N ALA A 5 -18.00 8.21 -35.68
CA ALA A 5 -17.99 6.77 -35.34
C ALA A 5 -19.12 6.36 -34.36
N THR A 6 -20.20 7.14 -34.30
CA THR A 6 -21.41 6.89 -33.50
C THR A 6 -22.56 6.26 -34.30
N GLU A 7 -22.38 5.99 -35.61
CA GLU A 7 -23.30 5.12 -36.34
C GLU A 7 -22.99 3.67 -35.97
N ASP A 8 -23.91 2.99 -35.26
CA ASP A 8 -23.98 1.54 -35.01
C ASP A 8 -22.92 0.70 -35.76
N VAL A 9 -21.79 0.43 -35.10
CA VAL A 9 -20.66 -0.32 -35.70
C VAL A 9 -20.64 -1.74 -35.16
N SER A 10 -20.57 -2.73 -36.04
CA SER A 10 -20.40 -4.13 -35.63
C SER A 10 -19.08 -4.32 -34.87
N VAL A 11 -19.13 -5.06 -33.76
CA VAL A 11 -17.95 -5.40 -32.96
C VAL A 11 -16.87 -6.08 -33.78
N ASP A 12 -17.22 -6.95 -34.74
CA ASP A 12 -16.23 -7.63 -35.57
C ASP A 12 -15.45 -6.65 -36.47
N VAL A 13 -16.12 -5.62 -36.99
CA VAL A 13 -15.46 -4.56 -37.78
C VAL A 13 -14.53 -3.74 -36.89
N LEU A 14 -14.99 -3.36 -35.70
CA LEU A 14 -14.18 -2.65 -34.71
C LEU A 14 -12.94 -3.45 -34.32
N VAL A 15 -13.10 -4.74 -34.03
CA VAL A 15 -12.00 -5.61 -33.63
C VAL A 15 -10.97 -5.74 -34.74
N ASP A 16 -11.38 -5.97 -35.98
CA ASP A 16 -10.45 -6.06 -37.11
C ASP A 16 -9.68 -4.74 -37.29
N GLU A 17 -10.37 -3.60 -37.22
CA GLU A 17 -9.75 -2.28 -37.39
C GLU A 17 -8.83 -1.86 -36.23
N VAL A 18 -9.13 -2.31 -35.01
CA VAL A 18 -8.36 -1.99 -33.81
C VAL A 18 -7.17 -2.91 -33.67
N SER A 19 -7.31 -4.22 -33.98
CA SER A 19 -6.24 -5.22 -33.85
C SER A 19 -5.00 -4.88 -34.70
N ASP A 20 -5.18 -4.15 -35.80
CA ASP A 20 -4.06 -3.69 -36.65
C ASP A 20 -3.31 -2.48 -36.07
N ARG A 21 -3.85 -1.83 -35.04
CA ARG A 21 -3.40 -0.53 -34.51
C ARG A 21 -2.99 -0.56 -33.04
N VAL A 22 -3.49 -1.52 -32.26
CA VAL A 22 -3.15 -1.71 -30.85
C VAL A 22 -2.51 -3.07 -30.64
N ASP A 23 -1.57 -3.16 -29.71
CA ASP A 23 -0.95 -4.44 -29.33
C ASP A 23 -1.85 -5.19 -28.34
N ALA A 24 -3.04 -5.59 -28.79
CA ALA A 24 -4.00 -6.36 -28.01
C ALA A 24 -4.64 -7.46 -28.87
N ASP A 25 -4.86 -8.63 -28.27
CA ASP A 25 -5.48 -9.73 -29.00
C ASP A 25 -6.98 -9.48 -29.26
N PRO A 26 -7.55 -10.02 -30.35
CA PRO A 26 -8.95 -9.83 -30.71
C PRO A 26 -9.97 -10.27 -29.66
N ALA A 27 -9.63 -11.20 -28.75
CA ALA A 27 -10.55 -11.62 -27.69
C ALA A 27 -10.52 -10.62 -26.52
N SER A 28 -9.36 -10.07 -26.19
CA SER A 28 -9.22 -8.97 -25.23
C SER A 28 -9.98 -7.72 -25.68
N ILE A 29 -9.88 -7.35 -26.98
CA ILE A 29 -10.62 -6.21 -27.55
C ILE A 29 -12.14 -6.41 -27.41
N ARG A 30 -12.65 -7.60 -27.77
CA ARG A 30 -14.08 -7.93 -27.60
C ARG A 30 -14.53 -7.82 -26.15
N ARG A 31 -13.74 -8.33 -25.20
CA ARG A 31 -14.06 -8.25 -23.77
C ARG A 31 -14.15 -6.80 -23.28
N ARG A 32 -13.30 -5.90 -23.78
CA ARG A 32 -13.35 -4.47 -23.44
C ARG A 32 -14.58 -3.76 -24.03
N LEU A 33 -15.01 -4.16 -25.23
CA LEU A 33 -16.17 -3.58 -25.91
C LEU A 33 -17.52 -4.14 -25.43
N ASP A 34 -17.53 -5.29 -24.77
CA ASP A 34 -18.74 -5.98 -24.30
C ASP A 34 -19.72 -5.05 -23.55
N PRO A 35 -19.28 -4.21 -22.58
CA PRO A 35 -20.20 -3.33 -21.84
C PRO A 35 -20.90 -2.27 -22.69
N VAL A 36 -20.29 -1.87 -23.81
CA VAL A 36 -20.80 -0.83 -24.72
C VAL A 36 -21.45 -1.41 -25.97
N THR A 37 -21.70 -2.73 -25.99
CA THR A 37 -22.25 -3.47 -27.12
C THR A 37 -23.70 -3.90 -26.86
N ASP A 38 -24.56 -3.74 -27.86
CA ASP A 38 -25.92 -4.30 -27.90
C ASP A 38 -26.08 -5.14 -29.18
N ASP A 39 -26.49 -6.40 -29.03
CA ASP A 39 -26.66 -7.37 -30.13
C ASP A 39 -25.47 -7.42 -31.13
N GLY A 40 -24.24 -7.42 -30.61
CA GLY A 40 -23.01 -7.49 -31.42
C GLY A 40 -22.63 -6.20 -32.15
N THR A 41 -23.28 -5.09 -31.79
CA THR A 41 -23.06 -3.75 -32.34
C THR A 41 -22.75 -2.77 -31.22
N VAL A 42 -21.69 -1.98 -31.35
CA VAL A 42 -21.45 -0.86 -30.44
C VAL A 42 -22.42 0.26 -30.80
N THR A 43 -23.28 0.62 -29.85
CA THR A 43 -24.31 1.65 -30.05
C THR A 43 -24.07 2.84 -29.15
N ALA A 44 -24.50 4.02 -29.57
CA ALA A 44 -24.44 5.22 -28.73
C ALA A 44 -25.24 5.04 -27.43
N ALA A 45 -26.39 4.36 -27.49
CA ALA A 45 -27.23 4.10 -26.32
C ALA A 45 -26.58 3.16 -25.30
N ALA A 46 -25.95 2.07 -25.77
CA ALA A 46 -25.20 1.16 -24.89
C ALA A 46 -24.03 1.92 -24.24
N PHE A 47 -23.30 2.73 -25.01
CA PHE A 47 -22.22 3.55 -24.49
C PHE A 47 -22.69 4.57 -23.43
N GLU A 48 -23.77 5.30 -23.69
CA GLU A 48 -24.37 6.22 -22.70
C GLU A 48 -24.84 5.50 -21.42
N SER A 49 -25.36 4.28 -21.56
CA SER A 49 -25.71 3.43 -20.42
C SER A 49 -24.47 3.07 -19.61
N THR A 50 -23.41 2.59 -20.26
CA THR A 50 -22.15 2.25 -19.57
C THR A 50 -21.58 3.48 -18.86
N VAL A 51 -21.51 4.62 -19.54
CA VAL A 51 -21.05 5.89 -18.91
C VAL A 51 -21.88 6.20 -17.68
N THR A 52 -23.20 6.06 -17.75
CA THR A 52 -24.10 6.30 -16.60
C THR A 52 -23.79 5.37 -15.44
N ASP A 53 -23.59 4.08 -15.70
CA ASP A 53 -23.25 3.09 -14.68
C ASP A 53 -21.89 3.40 -14.04
N VAL A 54 -20.86 3.68 -14.84
CA VAL A 54 -19.52 4.05 -14.36
C VAL A 54 -19.58 5.33 -13.54
N SER A 55 -20.39 6.32 -13.94
CA SER A 55 -20.59 7.56 -13.18
C SER A 55 -21.19 7.32 -11.80
N GLN A 56 -22.11 6.35 -11.68
CA GLN A 56 -22.69 5.99 -10.38
C GLN A 56 -21.68 5.27 -9.47
N ILE A 57 -20.81 4.44 -10.05
CA ILE A 57 -19.73 3.78 -9.33
C ILE A 57 -18.74 4.83 -8.81
N LEU A 58 -18.32 5.77 -9.66
CA LEU A 58 -17.43 6.86 -9.24
C LEU A 58 -18.07 7.74 -8.16
N ALA A 59 -19.35 8.11 -8.28
CA ALA A 59 -20.06 8.86 -7.25
C ALA A 59 -20.13 8.11 -5.90
N THR A 60 -20.15 6.76 -5.95
CA THR A 60 -20.06 5.94 -4.74
C THR A 60 -18.67 6.01 -4.11
N ALA A 61 -17.61 6.00 -4.91
CA ALA A 61 -16.24 6.19 -4.46
C ALA A 61 -16.03 7.58 -3.84
N GLU A 62 -16.50 8.65 -4.48
CA GLU A 62 -16.53 10.02 -3.94
C GLU A 62 -17.21 10.07 -2.57
N THR A 63 -18.39 9.45 -2.46
CA THR A 63 -19.14 9.39 -1.19
C THR A 63 -18.34 8.67 -0.09
N ARG A 64 -17.57 7.63 -0.44
CA ARG A 64 -16.72 6.92 0.53
C ARG A 64 -15.55 7.78 1.00
N VAL A 65 -14.88 8.50 0.09
CA VAL A 65 -13.81 9.46 0.46
C VAL A 65 -14.35 10.60 1.35
N ASP A 66 -15.59 11.04 1.11
CA ASP A 66 -16.28 11.99 1.97
C ASP A 66 -16.56 11.45 3.38
N LEU A 67 -16.87 10.16 3.53
CA LEU A 67 -17.05 9.53 4.85
C LEU A 67 -15.71 9.45 5.60
N VAL A 68 -14.64 9.00 4.93
CA VAL A 68 -13.29 8.99 5.50
C VAL A 68 -12.86 10.39 5.94
N THR A 69 -13.19 11.42 5.16
CA THR A 69 -12.91 12.81 5.52
C THR A 69 -13.53 13.17 6.87
N ARG A 70 -14.78 12.79 7.11
CA ARG A 70 -15.47 13.04 8.39
C ARG A 70 -14.84 12.23 9.53
N ALA A 71 -14.56 10.95 9.31
CA ALA A 71 -13.86 10.11 10.29
C ALA A 71 -12.50 10.71 10.68
N ARG A 72 -11.79 11.33 9.72
CA ARG A 72 -10.53 12.01 9.99
C ARG A 72 -10.71 13.32 10.76
N GLU A 73 -11.80 14.05 10.53
CA GLU A 73 -12.13 15.24 11.34
C GLU A 73 -12.39 14.84 12.80
N ASP A 74 -13.18 13.79 13.01
CA ASP A 74 -13.47 13.23 14.34
C ASP A 74 -12.17 12.75 15.03
N ALA A 75 -11.30 12.04 14.31
CA ALA A 75 -10.01 11.59 14.82
C ALA A 75 -9.08 12.76 15.23
N THR A 76 -8.99 13.88 14.49
CA THR A 76 -8.22 15.03 15.05
C THR A 76 -8.93 15.75 16.17
N ALA A 77 -10.26 15.78 16.20
CA ALA A 77 -10.95 16.35 17.34
C ALA A 77 -10.58 15.57 18.62
N ALA A 78 -10.52 14.23 18.55
CA ALA A 78 -10.02 13.40 19.64
C ALA A 78 -8.52 13.65 19.94
N ALA A 79 -7.68 13.76 18.91
CA ALA A 79 -6.25 14.01 19.08
C ALA A 79 -5.94 15.40 19.69
N ALA A 80 -6.81 16.38 19.51
CA ALA A 80 -6.63 17.73 20.07
C ALA A 80 -6.64 17.74 21.60
N ASP A 81 -7.31 16.77 22.23
CA ASP A 81 -7.32 16.59 23.69
C ASP A 81 -6.15 15.72 24.19
N ALA A 82 -5.42 15.06 23.28
CA ALA A 82 -4.25 14.26 23.60
C ALA A 82 -3.04 15.14 23.97
N PRO A 83 -2.04 14.60 24.70
CA PRO A 83 -0.75 15.24 24.85
C PRO A 83 -0.02 15.35 23.51
N ASP A 84 0.81 16.38 23.40
CA ASP A 84 1.70 16.59 22.26
C ASP A 84 2.80 15.51 22.29
N LEU A 85 2.55 14.41 21.57
CA LEU A 85 3.39 13.21 21.52
C LEU A 85 3.66 12.87 20.06
N ASP A 86 4.90 12.49 19.79
CA ASP A 86 5.37 12.24 18.43
C ASP A 86 4.59 11.07 17.79
N VAL A 87 4.24 10.03 18.56
CA VAL A 87 3.46 8.88 18.06
C VAL A 87 2.06 9.29 17.54
N VAL A 88 1.41 10.25 18.21
CA VAL A 88 0.09 10.75 17.79
C VAL A 88 0.24 11.58 16.52
N GLU A 89 1.29 12.40 16.45
CA GLU A 89 1.55 13.27 15.32
C GLU A 89 1.89 12.48 14.05
N VAL A 90 2.79 11.48 14.14
CA VAL A 90 3.19 10.63 13.02
C VAL A 90 2.00 9.86 12.45
N ARG A 91 1.19 9.22 13.31
CA ARG A 91 -0.03 8.51 12.88
C ARG A 91 -1.03 9.48 12.23
N SER A 92 -1.24 10.66 12.81
CA SER A 92 -2.16 11.67 12.26
C SER A 92 -1.76 12.17 10.88
N ARG A 93 -0.45 12.37 10.64
CA ARG A 93 0.10 12.76 9.32
C ARG A 93 -0.02 11.64 8.29
N ALA A 94 0.19 10.38 8.70
CA ALA A 94 0.05 9.23 7.80
C ALA A 94 -1.39 9.10 7.27
N PHE A 95 -2.39 9.30 8.13
CA PHE A 95 -3.80 9.32 7.70
C PHE A 95 -4.13 10.49 6.78
N GLU A 96 -3.56 11.68 7.03
CA GLU A 96 -3.74 12.85 6.16
C GLU A 96 -3.16 12.60 4.76
N ALA A 97 -1.96 12.03 4.67
CA ALA A 97 -1.33 11.67 3.40
C ALA A 97 -2.19 10.67 2.60
N ARG A 98 -2.60 9.57 3.22
CA ARG A 98 -3.44 8.53 2.58
C ARG A 98 -4.80 9.07 2.11
N LEU A 99 -5.42 9.96 2.89
CA LEU A 99 -6.65 10.62 2.47
C LEU A 99 -6.40 11.60 1.30
N GLY A 100 -5.25 12.27 1.30
CA GLY A 100 -4.80 13.09 0.18
C GLY A 100 -4.67 12.28 -1.11
N ASP A 101 -4.02 11.11 -1.04
CA ASP A 101 -3.84 10.20 -2.17
C ASP A 101 -5.20 9.72 -2.73
N LEU A 102 -6.13 9.31 -1.85
CA LEU A 102 -7.48 8.90 -2.27
C LEU A 102 -8.27 10.01 -2.98
N ARG A 103 -8.14 11.25 -2.49
CA ARG A 103 -8.80 12.40 -3.14
C ARG A 103 -8.22 12.68 -4.52
N ALA A 104 -6.90 12.61 -4.65
CA ALA A 104 -6.22 12.78 -5.93
C ALA A 104 -6.61 11.67 -6.92
N GLU A 105 -6.73 10.43 -6.46
CA GLU A 105 -7.17 9.30 -7.28
C GLU A 105 -8.61 9.49 -7.78
N VAL A 106 -9.54 9.87 -6.91
CA VAL A 106 -10.94 10.16 -7.31
C VAL A 106 -11.02 11.30 -8.33
N GLU A 107 -10.22 12.37 -8.15
CA GLU A 107 -10.15 13.48 -9.10
C GLU A 107 -9.66 13.00 -10.48
N ALA A 108 -8.58 12.21 -10.51
CA ALA A 108 -8.05 11.63 -11.74
C ALA A 108 -9.07 10.71 -12.44
N LEU A 109 -9.77 9.85 -11.70
CA LEU A 109 -10.83 9.00 -12.25
C LEU A 109 -12.00 9.81 -12.82
N GLY A 110 -12.30 10.97 -12.23
CA GLY A 110 -13.28 11.92 -12.74
C GLY A 110 -12.86 12.55 -14.07
N ASP A 111 -11.58 12.92 -14.20
CA ASP A 111 -10.99 13.41 -15.43
C ASP A 111 -11.00 12.34 -16.54
N ASP A 112 -10.62 11.10 -16.21
CA ASP A 112 -10.64 9.97 -17.14
C ASP A 112 -12.06 9.64 -17.63
N LEU A 113 -13.05 9.66 -16.72
CA LEU A 113 -14.47 9.54 -17.10
C LEU A 113 -14.93 10.69 -18.00
N GLY A 114 -14.42 11.91 -17.75
CA GLY A 114 -14.66 13.08 -18.59
C GLY A 114 -14.10 12.90 -20.00
N ALA A 115 -12.88 12.37 -20.11
CA ALA A 115 -12.22 12.07 -21.38
C ALA A 115 -12.98 10.98 -22.16
N ALA A 116 -13.41 9.91 -21.50
CA ALA A 116 -14.15 8.81 -22.13
C ALA A 116 -15.52 9.24 -22.71
N ARG A 117 -16.09 10.35 -22.21
CA ARG A 117 -17.34 10.95 -22.73
C ARG A 117 -17.14 11.81 -23.97
N ALA A 118 -15.91 12.16 -24.32
CA ALA A 118 -15.62 13.02 -25.46
C ALA A 118 -16.09 12.40 -26.78
N ASP A 119 -16.25 13.24 -27.80
CA ASP A 119 -16.67 12.80 -29.13
C ASP A 119 -15.65 11.80 -29.71
N ARG A 120 -16.17 10.66 -30.20
CA ARG A 120 -15.38 9.56 -30.76
C ARG A 120 -15.33 9.68 -32.28
N GLU A 121 -14.16 9.96 -32.84
CA GLU A 121 -13.97 10.22 -34.27
C GLU A 121 -13.53 8.98 -35.06
N SER A 122 -13.03 7.96 -34.37
CA SER A 122 -12.51 6.72 -34.95
C SER A 122 -12.87 5.45 -34.16
N PRO A 123 -12.80 4.26 -34.79
CA PRO A 123 -12.93 2.98 -34.10
C PRO A 123 -11.91 2.76 -32.97
N THR A 124 -10.70 3.32 -33.11
CA THR A 124 -9.68 3.30 -32.06
C THR A 124 -10.09 4.16 -30.87
N ASP A 125 -10.73 5.31 -31.08
CA ASP A 125 -11.25 6.16 -29.99
C ASP A 125 -12.39 5.46 -29.23
N VAL A 126 -13.24 4.70 -29.93
CA VAL A 126 -14.29 3.88 -29.28
C VAL A 126 -13.67 2.82 -28.37
N TYR A 127 -12.62 2.14 -28.85
CA TYR A 127 -11.91 1.15 -28.05
C TYR A 127 -11.21 1.77 -26.84
N HIS A 128 -10.48 2.87 -27.01
CA HIS A 128 -9.82 3.56 -25.90
C HIS A 128 -10.83 4.04 -24.86
N ALA A 129 -11.94 4.66 -25.28
CA ALA A 129 -12.96 5.09 -24.34
C ALA A 129 -13.60 3.92 -23.56
N ALA A 130 -13.74 2.73 -24.19
CA ALA A 130 -14.19 1.53 -23.49
C ALA A 130 -13.15 0.98 -22.50
N VAL A 131 -11.85 1.13 -22.81
CA VAL A 131 -10.75 0.82 -21.87
C VAL A 131 -10.78 1.79 -20.70
N ASP A 132 -10.85 3.10 -20.97
CA ASP A 132 -10.89 4.15 -19.94
C ASP A 132 -12.09 3.94 -19.00
N LEU A 133 -13.29 3.64 -19.52
CA LEU A 133 -14.46 3.33 -18.69
C LEU A 133 -14.24 2.11 -17.79
N HIS A 134 -13.53 1.10 -18.26
CA HIS A 134 -13.20 -0.06 -17.44
C HIS A 134 -12.16 0.27 -16.37
N GLU A 135 -11.15 1.07 -16.70
CA GLU A 135 -10.13 1.52 -15.77
C GLU A 135 -10.74 2.40 -14.67
N VAL A 136 -11.61 3.35 -15.04
CA VAL A 136 -12.40 4.14 -14.09
C VAL A 136 -13.23 3.26 -13.17
N THR A 137 -13.90 2.24 -13.72
CA THR A 137 -14.69 1.30 -12.91
C THR A 137 -13.83 0.57 -11.88
N THR A 138 -12.68 0.05 -12.30
CA THR A 138 -11.78 -0.73 -11.45
C THR A 138 -11.12 0.15 -10.39
N GLY A 139 -10.64 1.33 -10.79
CA GLY A 139 -10.06 2.32 -9.88
C GLY A 139 -11.08 2.79 -8.85
N ALA A 140 -12.30 3.13 -9.26
CA ALA A 140 -13.35 3.55 -8.32
C ALA A 140 -13.72 2.44 -7.31
N GLN A 141 -13.69 1.16 -7.73
CA GLN A 141 -13.89 0.04 -6.81
C GLN A 141 -12.74 -0.13 -5.83
N ASP A 142 -11.50 0.11 -6.27
CA ASP A 142 -10.34 0.06 -5.37
C ASP A 142 -10.36 1.20 -4.36
N VAL A 143 -10.67 2.43 -4.80
CA VAL A 143 -10.92 3.59 -3.92
C VAL A 143 -11.95 3.25 -2.85
N VAL A 144 -13.08 2.62 -3.21
CA VAL A 144 -14.11 2.23 -2.23
C VAL A 144 -13.54 1.29 -1.17
N ARG A 145 -12.73 0.32 -1.56
CA ARG A 145 -12.10 -0.64 -0.65
C ARG A 145 -11.10 0.07 0.26
N VAL A 146 -10.14 0.80 -0.31
CA VAL A 146 -9.09 1.51 0.44
C VAL A 146 -9.69 2.56 1.37
N ALA A 147 -10.73 3.27 0.93
CA ALA A 147 -11.45 4.22 1.77
C ALA A 147 -12.13 3.53 2.96
N HIS A 148 -12.74 2.36 2.78
CA HIS A 148 -13.35 1.62 3.88
C HIS A 148 -12.31 1.10 4.90
N ASP A 149 -11.17 0.62 4.40
CA ASP A 149 -10.06 0.19 5.26
C ASP A 149 -9.56 1.38 6.08
N LEU A 150 -9.35 2.54 5.44
CA LEU A 150 -8.92 3.78 6.11
C LEU A 150 -9.95 4.33 7.11
N GLU A 151 -11.25 4.25 6.81
CA GLU A 151 -12.34 4.60 7.75
C GLU A 151 -12.23 3.76 9.03
N THR A 152 -12.06 2.44 8.88
CA THR A 152 -11.93 1.51 10.01
C THR A 152 -10.68 1.80 10.85
N GLU A 153 -9.56 2.12 10.20
CA GLU A 153 -8.32 2.48 10.89
C GLU A 153 -8.45 3.81 11.67
N LEU A 154 -9.16 4.79 11.11
CA LEU A 154 -9.43 6.07 11.78
C LEU A 154 -10.30 5.89 13.03
N GLU A 155 -11.35 5.07 12.95
CA GLU A 155 -12.19 4.71 14.09
C GLU A 155 -11.38 3.96 15.18
N ALA A 156 -10.49 3.05 14.76
CA ALA A 156 -9.59 2.36 15.68
C ALA A 156 -8.62 3.33 16.37
N PHE A 157 -8.07 4.30 15.64
CA PHE A 157 -7.19 5.33 16.17
C PHE A 157 -7.91 6.27 17.14
N GLU A 158 -9.12 6.72 16.82
CA GLU A 158 -9.94 7.51 17.75
C GLU A 158 -10.18 6.76 19.06
N ALA A 159 -10.56 5.48 18.96
CA ALA A 159 -10.78 4.65 20.13
C ALA A 159 -9.48 4.41 20.94
N TRP A 160 -8.35 4.27 20.25
CA TRP A 160 -7.02 4.18 20.87
C TRP A 160 -6.68 5.46 21.65
N ILE A 161 -6.87 6.65 21.08
CA ILE A 161 -6.70 7.93 21.79
C ILE A 161 -7.56 7.97 23.07
N ALA A 162 -8.83 7.60 22.93
CA ALA A 162 -9.82 7.70 24.00
C ALA A 162 -9.62 6.73 25.17
N SER A 163 -8.75 5.71 25.06
CA SER A 163 -8.65 4.65 26.06
C SER A 163 -7.21 4.23 26.36
N ALA A 164 -6.74 4.52 27.58
CA ALA A 164 -5.43 4.06 28.05
C ALA A 164 -5.26 2.54 27.92
N ASN A 165 -6.28 1.75 28.25
CA ASN A 165 -6.24 0.30 28.08
C ASN A 165 -6.02 -0.10 26.61
N ARG A 166 -6.72 0.53 25.66
CA ARG A 166 -6.48 0.23 24.23
C ARG A 166 -5.09 0.62 23.78
N ARG A 167 -4.51 1.71 24.33
CA ARG A 167 -3.12 2.08 24.05
C ARG A 167 -2.14 1.03 24.55
N HIS A 168 -2.38 0.54 25.76
CA HIS A 168 -1.54 -0.48 26.38
C HIS A 168 -1.67 -1.84 25.69
N ASP A 169 -2.90 -2.29 25.43
CA ASP A 169 -3.17 -3.53 24.72
C ASP A 169 -2.55 -3.49 23.32
N GLY A 170 -2.69 -2.37 22.59
CA GLY A 170 -2.06 -2.18 21.28
C GLY A 170 -0.53 -2.30 21.32
N LEU A 171 0.14 -1.62 22.27
CA LEU A 171 1.59 -1.74 22.43
C LEU A 171 2.02 -3.18 22.74
N VAL A 172 1.28 -3.88 23.61
CA VAL A 172 1.58 -5.27 23.98
C VAL A 172 1.41 -6.20 22.78
N ASP A 173 0.32 -6.05 22.03
CA ASP A 173 0.05 -6.83 20.81
C ASP A 173 1.16 -6.63 19.76
N GLU A 174 1.64 -5.39 19.58
CA GLU A 174 2.74 -5.10 18.65
C GLU A 174 4.07 -5.69 19.10
N ILE A 175 4.39 -5.66 20.41
CA ILE A 175 5.56 -6.34 20.97
C ILE A 175 5.47 -7.86 20.75
N GLU A 176 4.30 -8.47 20.97
CA GLU A 176 4.07 -9.90 20.73
C GLU A 176 4.30 -10.25 19.26
N ALA A 177 3.75 -9.46 18.32
CA ALA A 177 3.96 -9.65 16.89
C ALA A 177 5.44 -9.53 16.48
N ALA A 178 6.18 -8.59 17.09
CA ALA A 178 7.60 -8.42 16.84
C ALA A 178 8.43 -9.59 17.41
N GLU A 179 8.10 -10.09 18.60
CA GLU A 179 8.71 -11.30 19.18
C GLU A 179 8.47 -12.55 18.33
N GLU A 180 7.26 -12.72 17.77
CA GLU A 180 6.98 -13.80 16.82
C GLU A 180 7.81 -13.67 15.53
N SER A 181 7.93 -12.46 15.01
CA SER A 181 8.72 -12.17 13.82
C SER A 181 10.22 -12.40 14.04
N ALA A 182 10.76 -12.01 15.21
CA ALA A 182 12.14 -12.27 15.60
C ALA A 182 12.43 -13.76 15.77
N ARG A 183 11.48 -14.53 16.32
CA ARG A 183 11.58 -15.99 16.42
C ARG A 183 11.63 -16.64 15.04
N SER A 184 10.75 -16.23 14.13
CA SER A 184 10.73 -16.71 12.74
C SER A 184 12.03 -16.39 12.00
N LEU A 185 12.58 -15.19 12.23
CA LEU A 185 13.89 -14.82 11.70
C LEU A 185 15.00 -15.73 12.26
N ALA A 186 15.06 -15.92 13.57
CA ALA A 186 16.06 -16.78 14.21
C ALA A 186 16.00 -18.22 13.67
N GLU A 187 14.81 -18.79 13.51
CA GLU A 187 14.61 -20.11 12.88
C GLU A 187 15.14 -20.15 11.43
N THR A 188 14.90 -19.08 10.67
CA THR A 188 15.43 -18.96 9.31
C THR A 188 16.96 -18.85 9.29
N VAL A 189 17.55 -18.09 10.20
CA VAL A 189 19.01 -17.96 10.33
C VAL A 189 19.64 -19.29 10.72
N ASP A 190 19.06 -20.02 11.67
CA ASP A 190 19.53 -21.35 12.07
C ASP A 190 19.49 -22.34 10.90
N ALA A 191 18.40 -22.33 10.12
CA ALA A 191 18.28 -23.15 8.92
C ALA A 191 19.35 -22.81 7.86
N LEU A 192 19.64 -21.52 7.66
CA LEU A 192 20.69 -21.07 6.73
C LEU A 192 22.09 -21.49 7.21
N ARG A 193 22.37 -21.45 8.52
CA ARG A 193 23.67 -21.87 9.09
C ARG A 193 23.89 -23.38 9.03
N ALA A 194 22.81 -24.16 9.11
CA ALA A 194 22.87 -25.61 9.03
C ALA A 194 23.04 -26.14 7.59
N ALA A 195 22.78 -25.30 6.58
CA ALA A 195 22.89 -25.68 5.17
C ALA A 195 24.37 -25.68 4.70
N GLU A 196 24.76 -26.72 3.96
CA GLU A 196 26.10 -26.79 3.32
C GLU A 196 26.25 -25.74 2.21
N GLU A 197 25.16 -25.48 1.48
CA GLU A 197 25.04 -24.48 0.41
C GLU A 197 23.80 -23.61 0.70
N PRO A 198 23.93 -22.54 1.50
CA PRO A 198 22.81 -21.69 1.85
C PRO A 198 22.29 -20.90 0.64
N ASP A 199 20.97 -20.80 0.53
CA ASP A 199 20.30 -19.98 -0.48
C ASP A 199 20.63 -18.49 -0.28
N ALA A 200 21.24 -17.87 -1.28
CA ALA A 200 21.70 -16.49 -1.23
C ALA A 200 20.56 -15.48 -1.19
N GLU A 201 19.45 -15.75 -1.88
CA GLU A 201 18.27 -14.88 -1.87
C GLU A 201 17.57 -14.95 -0.52
N ARG A 202 17.39 -16.15 0.03
CA ARG A 202 16.83 -16.33 1.37
C ARG A 202 17.70 -15.68 2.45
N ARG A 203 19.03 -15.73 2.31
CA ARG A 203 19.97 -15.05 3.21
C ARG A 203 19.83 -13.52 3.11
N PHE A 204 19.69 -12.99 1.89
CA PHE A 204 19.43 -11.58 1.67
C PHE A 204 18.12 -11.13 2.34
N ASP A 205 17.03 -11.86 2.13
CA ASP A 205 15.74 -11.56 2.74
C ASP A 205 15.79 -11.59 4.27
N ALA A 206 16.50 -12.56 4.86
CA ALA A 206 16.75 -12.60 6.30
C ALA A 206 17.53 -11.35 6.77
N GLY A 207 18.51 -10.89 5.97
CA GLY A 207 19.25 -9.66 6.23
C GLY A 207 18.39 -8.40 6.17
N VAL A 208 17.44 -8.32 5.24
CA VAL A 208 16.45 -7.24 5.16
C VAL A 208 15.51 -7.29 6.38
N GLN A 209 14.97 -8.47 6.70
CA GLN A 209 14.07 -8.65 7.84
C GLN A 209 14.73 -8.27 9.17
N ALA A 210 16.02 -8.62 9.36
CA ALA A 210 16.76 -8.26 10.57
C ALA A 210 16.88 -6.74 10.75
N ARG A 211 17.16 -5.99 9.67
CA ARG A 211 17.24 -4.52 9.67
C ARG A 211 15.89 -3.88 9.97
N VAL A 212 14.82 -4.39 9.35
CA VAL A 212 13.46 -3.91 9.62
C VAL A 212 13.07 -4.17 11.08
N LEU A 213 13.39 -5.35 11.63
CA LEU A 213 13.10 -5.66 13.03
C LEU A 213 13.89 -4.80 14.02
N ASP A 214 15.13 -4.43 13.70
CA ASP A 214 15.92 -3.49 14.52
C ASP A 214 15.22 -2.12 14.58
N LEU A 215 14.70 -1.64 13.44
CA LEU A 215 13.91 -0.41 13.38
C LEU A 215 12.57 -0.54 14.12
N VAL A 216 11.86 -1.69 14.01
CA VAL A 216 10.65 -1.97 14.80
C VAL A 216 10.94 -1.85 16.30
N VAL A 217 12.05 -2.43 16.78
CA VAL A 217 12.44 -2.34 18.18
C VAL A 217 12.69 -0.89 18.61
N ALA A 218 13.36 -0.09 17.77
CA ALA A 218 13.58 1.32 18.04
C ALA A 218 12.27 2.11 18.10
N ASP A 219 11.34 1.82 17.19
CA ASP A 219 10.00 2.41 17.14
C ASP A 219 9.16 2.10 18.38
N LEU A 220 9.08 0.82 18.75
CA LEU A 220 8.35 0.37 19.94
C LEU A 220 8.91 0.97 21.24
N ARG A 221 10.23 1.20 21.32
CA ARG A 221 10.84 1.89 22.46
C ARG A 221 10.42 3.36 22.52
N ALA A 222 10.36 4.05 21.39
CA ALA A 222 9.88 5.42 21.33
C ALA A 222 8.40 5.50 21.70
N GLU A 223 7.55 4.63 21.15
CA GLU A 223 6.13 4.56 21.50
C GLU A 223 5.92 4.22 22.99
N ALA A 224 6.65 3.27 23.55
CA ALA A 224 6.58 2.96 24.98
C ALA A 224 6.99 4.15 25.85
N ALA A 225 7.96 4.96 25.42
CA ALA A 225 8.34 6.18 26.13
C ALA A 225 7.22 7.24 26.10
N ASP A 226 6.63 7.49 24.92
CA ASP A 226 5.50 8.41 24.74
C ASP A 226 4.28 7.99 25.55
N LEU A 227 3.91 6.70 25.49
CA LEU A 227 2.75 6.17 26.20
C LEU A 227 2.94 6.17 27.71
N ARG A 228 4.18 5.97 28.20
CA ARG A 228 4.51 6.11 29.61
C ARG A 228 4.39 7.58 30.07
N ALA A 229 4.90 8.52 29.28
CA ALA A 229 4.75 9.95 29.56
C ALA A 229 3.26 10.37 29.59
N TRP A 230 2.44 9.80 28.69
CA TRP A 230 1.00 10.00 28.71
C TRP A 230 0.38 9.42 29.99
N ALA A 231 0.69 8.16 30.34
CA ALA A 231 0.14 7.51 31.52
C ALA A 231 0.47 8.28 32.82
N ASP A 232 1.70 8.78 32.94
CA ASP A 232 2.14 9.62 34.06
C ASP A 232 1.33 10.91 34.17
N ARG A 233 1.05 11.57 33.04
CA ARG A 233 0.23 12.79 33.00
C ARG A 233 -1.22 12.51 33.44
N ASP A 234 -1.81 11.41 32.98
CA ASP A 234 -3.18 11.04 33.30
C ASP A 234 -3.32 10.40 34.69
N GLY A 235 -2.20 10.09 35.36
CA GLY A 235 -2.18 9.43 36.66
C GLY A 235 -2.67 7.97 36.60
N VAL A 236 -2.51 7.33 35.46
CA VAL A 236 -2.87 5.92 35.22
C VAL A 236 -1.62 5.04 35.21
N ALA A 237 -1.76 3.76 35.54
CA ALA A 237 -0.63 2.84 35.57
C ALA A 237 -0.20 2.46 34.14
N PHE A 238 1.10 2.48 33.89
CA PHE A 238 1.70 1.92 32.68
C PHE A 238 2.00 0.42 32.88
N PRO A 239 1.90 -0.43 31.83
CA PRO A 239 2.20 -1.86 31.96
C PRO A 239 3.63 -2.14 32.43
N ASP A 240 3.76 -3.05 33.39
CA ASP A 240 5.06 -3.55 33.86
C ASP A 240 5.70 -4.49 32.83
N GLY A 241 7.03 -4.59 32.83
CA GLY A 241 7.78 -5.57 32.03
C GLY A 241 7.96 -5.23 30.55
N VAL A 242 7.36 -4.15 30.05
CA VAL A 242 7.54 -3.68 28.65
C VAL A 242 9.02 -3.47 28.31
N ASP A 243 9.79 -2.81 29.18
CA ASP A 243 11.20 -2.53 28.91
C ASP A 243 12.05 -3.81 28.84
N GLU A 244 11.79 -4.77 29.72
CA GLU A 244 12.50 -6.06 29.74
C GLU A 244 12.22 -6.85 28.46
N ARG A 245 10.96 -6.89 28.01
CA ARG A 245 10.57 -7.53 26.74
C ARG A 245 11.23 -6.88 25.53
N LEU A 246 11.26 -5.54 25.48
CA LEU A 246 11.92 -4.81 24.40
C LEU A 246 13.43 -5.03 24.38
N ASP A 247 14.07 -5.18 25.54
CA ASP A 247 15.49 -5.50 25.65
C ASP A 247 15.78 -6.95 25.21
N GLU A 248 14.93 -7.91 25.58
CA GLU A 248 15.02 -9.29 25.11
C GLU A 248 14.83 -9.39 23.59
N LEU A 249 13.83 -8.68 23.04
CA LEU A 249 13.58 -8.60 21.61
C LEU A 249 14.78 -8.00 20.86
N ALA A 250 15.33 -6.88 21.35
CA ALA A 250 16.52 -6.25 20.78
C ALA A 250 17.71 -7.21 20.74
N ALA A 251 17.92 -7.96 21.84
CA ALA A 251 18.99 -8.95 21.92
C ALA A 251 18.79 -10.10 20.92
N ALA A 252 17.56 -10.57 20.73
CA ALA A 252 17.23 -11.63 19.78
C ALA A 252 17.46 -11.18 18.32
N VAL A 253 17.07 -9.96 17.97
CA VAL A 253 17.32 -9.37 16.66
C VAL A 253 18.82 -9.20 16.42
N THR A 254 19.56 -8.64 17.40
CA THR A 254 21.01 -8.48 17.33
C THR A 254 21.72 -9.82 17.11
N ALA A 255 21.35 -10.85 17.86
CA ALA A 255 21.93 -12.18 17.72
C ALA A 255 21.70 -12.79 16.32
N SER A 256 20.52 -12.54 15.73
CA SER A 256 20.21 -12.98 14.36
C SER A 256 21.04 -12.22 13.33
N SER A 257 21.20 -10.91 13.50
CA SER A 257 22.04 -10.07 12.65
C SER A 257 23.53 -10.47 12.71
N GLU A 258 24.07 -10.70 13.91
CA GLU A 258 25.44 -11.17 14.11
C GLU A 258 25.66 -12.54 13.47
N ALA A 259 24.70 -13.46 13.64
CA ALA A 259 24.74 -14.78 13.02
C ALA A 259 24.69 -14.73 11.48
N LEU A 260 24.00 -13.74 10.90
CA LEU A 260 24.02 -13.45 9.47
C LEU A 260 25.33 -12.79 9.02
N ALA A 261 26.00 -12.01 9.86
CA ALA A 261 27.30 -11.43 9.54
C ALA A 261 28.44 -12.46 9.60
N ASP A 262 28.36 -13.44 10.51
CA ASP A 262 29.38 -14.48 10.73
C ASP A 262 29.50 -15.53 9.60
N GLY A 263 28.55 -15.56 8.66
CA GLY A 263 28.59 -16.54 7.57
C GLY A 263 29.37 -16.05 6.33
N PRO A 264 29.27 -16.76 5.20
CA PRO A 264 29.98 -16.37 3.99
C PRO A 264 29.54 -14.98 3.51
N GLU A 265 30.50 -14.21 2.98
CA GLU A 265 30.21 -12.91 2.39
C GLU A 265 29.16 -13.07 1.28
N PRO A 266 28.11 -12.23 1.28
CA PRO A 266 27.12 -12.25 0.22
C PRO A 266 27.76 -11.86 -1.11
N ALA A 267 27.20 -12.34 -2.23
CA ALA A 267 27.65 -11.86 -3.54
C ALA A 267 27.46 -10.34 -3.63
N ASP A 268 28.37 -9.65 -4.32
CA ASP A 268 28.45 -8.17 -4.39
C ASP A 268 27.09 -7.49 -4.60
N ARG A 269 26.25 -8.01 -5.51
CA ARG A 269 24.91 -7.48 -5.79
C ARG A 269 23.95 -7.46 -4.59
N TYR A 270 24.13 -8.35 -3.62
CA TYR A 270 23.32 -8.41 -2.41
C TYR A 270 23.95 -7.55 -1.31
N ALA A 271 25.29 -7.53 -1.22
CA ALA A 271 26.01 -6.65 -0.30
C ALA A 271 25.68 -5.18 -0.56
N GLU A 272 25.84 -4.73 -1.81
CA GLU A 272 25.57 -3.34 -2.21
C GLU A 272 24.13 -2.89 -1.92
N ARG A 273 23.16 -3.82 -2.03
CA ARG A 273 21.74 -3.53 -1.75
C ARG A 273 21.45 -3.45 -0.26
N LEU A 274 22.10 -4.29 0.55
CA LEU A 274 21.99 -4.19 2.00
C LEU A 274 22.66 -2.91 2.50
N ASP A 275 23.78 -2.51 1.91
CA ASP A 275 24.45 -1.24 2.24
C ASP A 275 23.58 -0.03 1.87
N ALA A 276 22.95 -0.05 0.68
CA ALA A 276 22.02 1.01 0.27
C ALA A 276 20.78 1.07 1.18
N LEU A 277 20.24 -0.10 1.55
CA LEU A 277 19.14 -0.16 2.51
C LEU A 277 19.56 0.38 3.88
N ASP A 278 20.77 0.05 4.36
CA ASP A 278 21.30 0.57 5.62
C ASP A 278 21.43 2.10 5.59
N GLU A 279 21.88 2.67 4.48
CA GLU A 279 21.93 4.13 4.29
C GLU A 279 20.53 4.75 4.40
N GLU A 280 19.54 4.21 3.69
CA GLU A 280 18.16 4.71 3.74
C GLU A 280 17.51 4.57 5.12
N LEU A 281 17.65 3.41 5.76
CA LEU A 281 17.08 3.16 7.09
C LEU A 281 17.78 3.97 8.19
N SER A 282 19.07 4.27 8.05
CA SER A 282 19.80 5.13 9.02
C SER A 282 19.26 6.56 9.10
N ALA A 283 18.56 7.01 8.05
CA ALA A 283 17.91 8.32 7.99
C ALA A 283 16.45 8.30 8.47
N VAL A 284 15.98 7.18 9.03
CA VAL A 284 14.64 7.03 9.61
C VAL A 284 14.75 7.06 11.13
N GLU A 285 14.13 8.07 11.75
CA GLU A 285 14.05 8.21 13.20
C GLU A 285 12.67 7.80 13.70
N PRO A 286 12.56 7.12 14.87
CA PRO A 286 11.29 6.92 15.54
C PRO A 286 10.62 8.23 16.00
N PRO A 287 9.28 8.30 16.03
CA PRO A 287 8.33 7.29 15.56
C PRO A 287 8.32 7.16 14.03
N VAL A 288 8.27 5.93 13.54
CA VAL A 288 8.58 5.59 12.15
C VAL A 288 7.39 5.83 11.23
N ALA A 289 7.62 6.57 10.15
CA ALA A 289 6.70 6.63 9.02
C ALA A 289 6.90 5.41 8.10
N TRP A 290 6.22 4.30 8.42
CA TRP A 290 6.41 2.99 7.79
C TRP A 290 6.32 2.96 6.26
N SER A 291 5.56 3.85 5.64
CA SER A 291 5.50 3.96 4.16
C SER A 291 6.86 4.24 3.51
N ARG A 292 7.76 4.97 4.19
CA ARG A 292 9.13 5.21 3.71
C ARG A 292 9.96 3.93 3.78
N VAL A 293 9.80 3.14 4.83
CA VAL A 293 10.49 1.86 5.03
C VAL A 293 10.04 0.85 3.99
N ASP A 294 8.73 0.75 3.74
CA ASP A 294 8.16 -0.13 2.71
C ASP A 294 8.72 0.19 1.33
N GLY A 295 8.83 1.48 0.99
CA GLY A 295 9.46 1.94 -0.24
C GLY A 295 10.92 1.49 -0.37
N ALA A 296 11.73 1.72 0.67
CA ALA A 296 13.14 1.32 0.69
C ALA A 296 13.32 -0.22 0.59
N VAL A 297 12.49 -0.98 1.30
CA VAL A 297 12.49 -2.45 1.25
C VAL A 297 12.06 -2.96 -0.13
N ALA A 298 11.01 -2.36 -0.73
CA ALA A 298 10.55 -2.71 -2.06
C ALA A 298 11.62 -2.42 -3.12
N GLU A 299 12.32 -1.29 -3.03
CA GLU A 299 13.42 -0.93 -3.93
C GLU A 299 14.59 -1.92 -3.82
N ALA A 300 15.00 -2.23 -2.59
CA ALA A 300 16.06 -3.21 -2.33
C ALA A 300 15.73 -4.58 -2.94
N ARG A 301 14.46 -5.00 -2.90
CA ARG A 301 13.99 -6.26 -3.51
C ARG A 301 13.81 -6.18 -5.02
N ALA A 302 13.21 -5.11 -5.55
CA ALA A 302 12.91 -4.97 -6.97
C ALA A 302 14.17 -4.95 -7.85
N ALA A 303 15.25 -4.37 -7.34
CA ALA A 303 16.53 -4.35 -8.04
C ALA A 303 17.02 -5.76 -8.42
N LEU A 304 16.64 -6.82 -7.67
CA LEU A 304 16.99 -8.22 -7.97
C LEU A 304 16.35 -8.74 -9.25
N SER A 305 15.05 -8.47 -9.42
CA SER A 305 14.25 -8.93 -10.56
C SER A 305 14.73 -8.34 -11.88
N THR A 306 15.17 -7.08 -11.89
CA THR A 306 15.69 -6.41 -13.09
C THR A 306 17.04 -6.98 -13.52
N SER A 307 17.93 -7.29 -12.57
CA SER A 307 19.26 -7.85 -12.86
C SER A 307 19.24 -9.30 -13.39
N ALA A 308 18.15 -10.05 -13.18
CA ALA A 308 17.96 -11.38 -13.75
C ALA A 308 17.58 -11.36 -15.25
N THR A 309 17.09 -10.22 -15.75
CA THR A 309 16.56 -10.09 -17.12
C THR A 309 17.62 -9.61 -18.13
N ASP A 310 18.67 -8.92 -17.68
CA ASP A 310 19.76 -8.39 -18.52
C ASP A 310 21.00 -9.31 -18.64
N GLY A 311 20.92 -10.55 -18.12
CA GLY A 311 22.04 -11.51 -18.08
C GLY A 311 21.94 -12.73 -19.02
N GLY A 312 21.02 -12.72 -19.99
CA GLY A 312 20.75 -13.83 -20.92
C GLY A 312 21.44 -13.73 -22.27
#